data_AF-A0A7G7CMF6-F1
#
_entry.id   AF-A0A7G7CMF6-F1
#
_cell.length_a   1.000
_cell.length_b   1.000
_cell.length_c   1.000
_cell.angle_alpha   90.00
_cell.angle_beta   90.00
_cell.angle_gamma   90.00
#
_symmetry.space_group_name_H-M   'P 1'
#
loop_
_entity.id
_entity.type
_entity.pdbx_description
1 polymer ?
#
loop_
_entity_poly.entity_id
_entity_poly.type
_entity_poly.pdbx_seq_one_letter_code
_entity_poly.pdbx_strand_id
1 'polypeptide(L)'
;MPRTDLFPALLALDGVADLVESATAAIARVHRRPAGLRKYDVISAESLARGARSTALFLGVASAEDINSATVSGGGVDKLLSAYSVLAPAVDEATVRDFARAPLHLFSRLDVVLGGDGTPAAGAGPRVSGLGALLADAPGHVPGRDALLPVLVHAEIASRELFGERSEALGRVVLRTAAVHTGLDPRGFAVPEPYLLRHKAQYQAALRDFAAGQPGDALRFLLRALVAGAKEADGITQAV
;
A
#
# COMPACT_ATOMS: atom_id res chain seq x y z
N MET A 1 13.07 20.88 -18.65
CA MET A 1 12.42 19.91 -19.56
C MET A 1 11.05 19.57 -18.97
N PRO A 2 9.97 19.53 -19.76
CA PRO A 2 8.70 19.04 -19.24
C PRO A 2 8.90 17.59 -18.78
N ARG A 3 8.46 17.28 -17.56
CA ARG A 3 8.55 15.95 -16.96
C ARG A 3 7.67 15.03 -17.83
N THR A 4 8.27 14.15 -18.63
CA THR A 4 7.51 13.20 -19.44
C THR A 4 6.60 12.40 -18.52
N ASP A 5 5.29 12.44 -18.78
CA ASP A 5 4.33 11.62 -18.06
C ASP A 5 4.68 10.14 -18.29
N LEU A 6 4.99 9.43 -17.20
CA LEU A 6 5.47 8.06 -17.21
C LEU A 6 4.30 7.06 -17.32
N PHE A 7 3.09 7.45 -16.90
CA PHE A 7 1.96 6.53 -16.78
C PHE A 7 1.50 5.92 -18.10
N PRO A 8 1.46 6.64 -19.24
CA PRO A 8 1.14 6.03 -20.53
C PRO A 8 2.10 4.90 -20.92
N ALA A 9 3.40 5.06 -20.66
CA ALA A 9 4.40 4.04 -20.96
C ALA A 9 4.25 2.81 -20.05
N LEU A 10 3.92 3.01 -18.77
CA LEU A 10 3.67 1.91 -17.83
C LEU A 10 2.39 1.16 -18.17
N LEU A 11 1.32 1.85 -18.59
CA LEU A 11 0.06 1.22 -19.03
C LEU A 11 0.24 0.36 -20.28
N ALA A 12 1.15 0.75 -21.18
CA ALA A 12 1.44 0.02 -22.40
C ALA A 12 2.25 -1.27 -22.19
N LEU A 13 2.75 -1.53 -20.97
CA LEU A 13 3.41 -2.79 -20.65
C LEU A 13 2.41 -3.94 -20.68
N ASP A 14 2.84 -5.09 -21.21
CA ASP A 14 2.00 -6.26 -21.41
C ASP A 14 1.20 -6.65 -20.14
N GLY A 15 -0.11 -6.80 -20.30
CA GLY A 15 -1.06 -7.16 -19.24
C GLY A 15 -1.25 -6.15 -18.11
N VAL A 16 -0.61 -4.97 -18.13
CA VAL A 16 -0.75 -3.97 -17.06
C VAL A 16 -2.11 -3.28 -17.12
N ALA A 17 -2.56 -2.84 -18.30
CA ALA A 17 -3.86 -2.19 -18.46
C ALA A 17 -5.02 -3.08 -17.99
N ASP A 18 -5.04 -4.36 -18.38
CA ASP A 18 -6.07 -5.32 -17.98
C ASP A 18 -6.12 -5.53 -16.46
N LEU A 19 -4.96 -5.54 -15.81
CA LEU A 19 -4.86 -5.69 -14.36
C LEU A 19 -5.25 -4.41 -13.60
N VAL A 20 -5.00 -3.24 -14.19
CA VAL A 20 -5.52 -1.97 -13.68
C VAL A 20 -7.05 -1.99 -13.70
N GLU A 21 -7.66 -2.32 -14.84
CA GLU A 21 -9.11 -2.43 -14.94
C GLU A 21 -9.67 -3.45 -13.94
N SER A 22 -9.04 -4.63 -13.85
CA SER A 22 -9.44 -5.68 -12.91
C SER A 22 -9.37 -5.23 -11.45
N ALA A 23 -8.30 -4.51 -11.05
CA ALA A 23 -8.14 -4.00 -9.70
C ALA A 23 -9.20 -2.93 -9.38
N THR A 24 -9.38 -1.96 -10.27
CA THR A 24 -10.39 -0.90 -10.12
C THR A 24 -11.80 -1.50 -10.02
N ALA A 25 -12.16 -2.44 -10.91
CA ALA A 25 -13.48 -3.08 -10.90
C ALA A 25 -13.71 -3.91 -9.63
N ALA A 26 -12.69 -4.64 -9.17
CA ALA A 26 -12.78 -5.46 -7.96
C ALA A 26 -12.99 -4.58 -6.71
N ILE A 27 -12.21 -3.51 -6.55
CA ILE A 27 -12.33 -2.59 -5.41
C ILE A 27 -13.68 -1.87 -5.44
N ALA A 28 -14.07 -1.32 -6.60
CA ALA A 28 -15.36 -0.64 -6.75
C ALA A 28 -16.56 -1.54 -6.45
N ARG A 29 -16.45 -2.86 -6.64
CA ARG A 29 -17.51 -3.82 -6.28
C ARG A 29 -17.68 -3.94 -4.77
N VAL A 30 -16.59 -3.94 -4.00
CA VAL A 30 -16.64 -4.00 -2.52
C VAL A 30 -17.37 -2.78 -1.96
N HIS A 31 -17.02 -1.58 -2.44
CA HIS A 31 -17.60 -0.31 -2.02
C HIS A 31 -19.11 -0.20 -2.29
N ARG A 32 -19.60 -0.88 -3.33
CA ARG A 32 -21.03 -0.89 -3.69
C ARG A 32 -21.87 -1.85 -2.85
N ARG A 33 -21.28 -2.62 -1.94
CA ARG A 33 -22.04 -3.55 -1.08
C ARG A 33 -22.79 -2.81 0.04
N PRO A 34 -23.99 -3.29 0.45
CA PRO A 34 -24.76 -2.65 1.51
C PRO A 34 -24.00 -2.50 2.84
N ALA A 35 -23.23 -3.50 3.26
CA ALA A 35 -22.42 -3.43 4.47
C ALA A 35 -21.27 -2.40 4.34
N GLY A 36 -20.69 -2.27 3.15
CA GLY A 36 -19.73 -1.21 2.82
C GLY A 36 -20.31 0.20 2.91
N LEU A 37 -21.64 0.36 2.88
CA LEU A 37 -22.32 1.65 3.07
C LEU A 37 -22.71 1.91 4.54
N ARG A 38 -22.87 0.86 5.36
CA ARG A 38 -23.45 0.94 6.71
C ARG A 38 -22.44 0.71 7.85
N LYS A 39 -21.38 -0.05 7.60
CA LYS A 39 -20.39 -0.51 8.59
C LYS A 39 -18.96 -0.31 8.08
N TYR A 40 -18.75 0.76 7.32
CA TYR A 40 -17.47 0.98 6.63
C TYR A 40 -16.31 1.13 7.61
N ASP A 41 -16.54 1.77 8.75
CA ASP A 41 -15.59 1.95 9.84
C ASP A 41 -15.09 0.60 10.40
N VAL A 42 -16.00 -0.35 10.64
CA VAL A 42 -15.65 -1.70 11.10
C VAL A 42 -14.85 -2.44 10.04
N ILE A 43 -15.28 -2.37 8.77
CA ILE A 43 -14.59 -3.03 7.65
C ILE A 43 -13.18 -2.48 7.49
N SER A 44 -13.01 -1.14 7.50
CA SER A 44 -11.72 -0.47 7.38
C SER A 44 -10.81 -0.81 8.57
N ALA A 45 -11.31 -0.79 9.81
CA ALA A 45 -10.52 -1.15 10.99
C ALA A 45 -10.00 -2.60 10.93
N GLU A 46 -10.87 -3.56 10.59
CA GLU A 46 -10.49 -4.97 10.43
C GLU A 46 -9.51 -5.16 9.26
N SER A 47 -9.73 -4.42 8.17
CA SER A 47 -8.85 -4.40 6.99
C SER A 47 -7.42 -3.94 7.32
N LEU A 48 -7.28 -2.91 8.17
CA LEU A 48 -5.97 -2.44 8.64
C LEU A 48 -5.31 -3.43 9.60
N ALA A 49 -6.07 -3.99 10.55
CA ALA A 49 -5.55 -4.97 11.50
C ALA A 49 -5.02 -6.23 10.78
N ARG A 50 -5.76 -6.72 9.76
CA ARG A 50 -5.31 -7.84 8.92
C ARG A 50 -4.08 -7.51 8.09
N GLY A 51 -4.02 -6.29 7.54
CA GLY A 51 -2.85 -5.79 6.81
C GLY A 51 -1.59 -5.81 7.68
N ALA A 52 -1.67 -5.21 8.87
CA ALA A 52 -0.57 -5.17 9.83
C ALA A 52 -0.10 -6.58 10.26
N ARG A 53 -1.03 -7.47 10.61
CA ARG A 53 -0.74 -8.86 10.99
C ARG A 53 -0.07 -9.65 9.86
N SER A 54 -0.57 -9.51 8.63
CA SER A 54 0.00 -10.20 7.46
C SER A 54 1.40 -9.68 7.14
N THR A 55 1.63 -8.38 7.31
CA THR A 55 2.96 -7.77 7.19
C THR A 55 3.91 -8.27 8.29
N ALA A 56 3.42 -8.45 9.52
CA ALA A 56 4.23 -8.97 10.62
C ALA A 56 4.73 -10.39 10.34
N LEU A 57 3.82 -11.27 9.88
CA LEU A 57 4.16 -12.63 9.41
C LEU A 57 5.15 -12.59 8.25
N PHE A 58 4.93 -11.69 7.29
CA PHE A 58 5.80 -11.57 6.12
C PHE A 58 7.24 -11.25 6.53
N LEU A 59 7.40 -10.30 7.46
CA LEU A 59 8.71 -9.86 7.94
C LEU A 59 9.33 -10.81 8.96
N GLY A 60 8.58 -11.81 9.44
CA GLY A 60 9.05 -12.74 10.47
C GLY A 60 9.20 -12.11 11.86
N VAL A 61 8.54 -10.96 12.10
CA VAL A 61 8.55 -10.27 13.40
C VAL A 61 7.42 -10.76 14.32
N ALA A 62 6.63 -11.73 13.85
CA ALA A 62 5.62 -12.47 14.60
C ALA A 62 5.39 -13.85 13.96
N SER A 63 4.99 -14.81 14.77
CA SER A 63 4.47 -16.12 14.34
C SER A 63 2.94 -16.10 14.20
N ALA A 64 2.38 -17.15 13.59
CA ALA A 64 0.93 -17.32 13.52
C ALA A 64 0.31 -17.56 14.90
N GLU A 65 1.06 -18.20 15.81
CA GLU A 65 0.66 -18.41 17.20
C GLU A 65 0.58 -17.10 17.95
N ASP A 66 1.57 -16.22 17.76
CA ASP A 66 1.57 -14.88 18.34
C ASP A 66 0.27 -14.16 17.98
N ILE A 67 0.00 -13.99 16.67
CA ILE A 67 -1.17 -13.23 16.19
C ILE A 67 -2.52 -13.74 16.72
N ASN A 68 -2.63 -15.04 16.97
CA ASN A 68 -3.85 -15.65 17.48
C ASN A 68 -3.97 -15.58 19.01
N SER A 69 -2.88 -15.27 19.73
CA SER A 69 -2.92 -15.02 21.16
C SER A 69 -3.41 -13.60 21.45
N ALA A 70 -4.31 -13.44 22.41
CA ALA A 70 -4.74 -12.12 22.90
C ALA A 70 -3.63 -11.36 23.66
N THR A 71 -2.44 -11.96 23.77
CA THR A 71 -1.31 -11.55 24.61
C THR A 71 -0.08 -11.14 23.80
N VAL A 72 -0.22 -10.75 22.53
CA VAL A 72 0.90 -10.13 21.81
C VAL A 72 1.15 -8.73 22.34
N SER A 73 1.91 -8.66 23.42
CA SER A 73 2.73 -7.51 23.78
C SER A 73 4.13 -7.79 23.24
N GLY A 74 4.30 -7.57 21.94
CA GLY A 74 5.52 -7.83 21.22
C GLY A 74 5.73 -6.70 20.22
N GLY A 75 6.79 -5.91 20.43
CA GLY A 75 6.93 -4.60 19.78
C GLY A 75 6.92 -4.60 18.24
N GLY A 76 7.10 -5.74 17.57
CA GLY A 76 7.02 -5.86 16.11
C GLY A 76 5.60 -5.67 15.56
N VAL A 77 4.61 -6.38 16.12
CA VAL A 77 3.20 -6.27 15.69
C VAL A 77 2.64 -4.91 16.08
N ASP A 78 2.97 -4.41 17.26
CA ASP A 78 2.49 -3.12 17.77
C ASP A 78 2.95 -1.94 16.92
N LYS A 79 4.21 -1.96 16.45
CA LYS A 79 4.73 -0.96 15.51
C LYS A 79 3.98 -1.00 14.17
N LEU A 80 3.69 -2.19 13.65
CA LEU A 80 2.95 -2.34 12.41
C LEU A 80 1.49 -1.89 12.54
N LEU A 81 0.80 -2.27 13.63
CA LEU A 81 -0.53 -1.75 13.93
C LEU A 81 -0.52 -0.23 14.03
N SER A 82 0.49 0.34 14.70
CA SER A 82 0.68 1.79 14.80
C SER A 82 0.97 2.46 13.46
N ALA A 83 1.70 1.80 12.56
CA ALA A 83 1.96 2.33 11.22
C ALA A 83 0.70 2.33 10.35
N TYR A 84 -0.12 1.28 10.43
CA TYR A 84 -1.38 1.18 9.69
C TYR A 84 -2.49 2.09 10.25
N SER A 85 -2.41 2.49 11.53
CA SER A 85 -3.44 3.34 12.16
C SER A 85 -3.52 4.76 11.58
N VAL A 86 -2.55 5.17 10.76
CA VAL A 86 -2.62 6.42 9.98
C VAL A 86 -3.83 6.44 9.03
N LEU A 87 -4.37 5.27 8.67
CA LEU A 87 -5.59 5.14 7.86
C LEU A 87 -6.81 4.72 8.68
N ALA A 88 -6.74 4.76 10.02
CA ALA A 88 -7.89 4.41 10.84
C ALA A 88 -9.06 5.37 10.59
N PRO A 89 -10.33 4.90 10.63
CA PRO A 89 -11.51 5.72 10.29
C PRO A 89 -11.66 7.03 11.06
N ALA A 90 -11.04 7.13 12.24
CA ALA A 90 -11.09 8.35 13.05
C ALA A 90 -10.16 9.47 12.54
N VAL A 91 -9.17 9.15 11.71
CA VAL A 91 -8.08 10.07 11.32
C VAL A 91 -7.71 10.02 9.84
N ASP A 92 -8.35 9.14 9.06
CA ASP A 92 -8.03 8.91 7.65
C ASP A 92 -8.21 10.16 6.79
N GLU A 93 -9.33 10.88 6.93
CA GLU A 93 -9.60 12.11 6.17
C GLU A 93 -8.53 13.18 6.38
N ALA A 94 -8.09 13.36 7.64
CA ALA A 94 -7.03 14.30 7.97
C ALA A 94 -5.69 13.82 7.40
N THR A 95 -5.38 12.53 7.56
CA THR A 95 -4.14 11.94 7.06
C THR A 95 -4.03 12.05 5.55
N VAL A 96 -5.09 11.74 4.80
CA VAL A 96 -5.11 11.81 3.33
C VAL A 96 -4.98 13.25 2.85
N ARG A 97 -5.67 14.19 3.52
CA ARG A 97 -5.55 15.62 3.22
C ARG A 97 -4.14 16.15 3.42
N ASP A 98 -3.47 15.73 4.50
CA ASP A 98 -2.10 16.13 4.78
C ASP A 98 -1.12 15.42 3.83
N PHE A 99 -1.37 14.15 3.53
CA PHE A 99 -0.61 13.37 2.56
C PHE A 99 -0.63 14.01 1.18
N ALA A 100 -1.78 14.53 0.71
CA ALA A 100 -1.88 15.23 -0.56
C ALA A 100 -0.93 16.44 -0.68
N ARG A 101 -0.65 17.11 0.45
CA ARG A 101 0.18 18.34 0.48
C ARG A 101 1.64 18.06 0.84
N ALA A 102 1.87 17.09 1.71
CA ALA A 102 3.18 16.76 2.26
C ALA A 102 3.40 15.24 2.35
N PRO A 103 3.46 14.50 1.23
CA PRO A 103 3.63 13.04 1.26
C PRO A 103 4.87 12.58 2.03
N LEU A 104 5.96 13.35 1.93
CA LEU A 104 7.23 13.02 2.59
C LEU A 104 7.12 13.07 4.12
N HIS A 105 6.24 13.90 4.67
CA HIS A 105 6.03 13.97 6.10
C HIS A 105 5.43 12.66 6.62
N LEU A 106 4.51 12.05 5.87
CA LEU A 106 4.00 10.72 6.20
C LEU A 106 5.12 9.67 6.13
N PHE A 107 6.00 9.72 5.12
CA PHE A 107 7.09 8.75 5.00
C PHE A 107 8.03 8.81 6.20
N SER A 108 8.46 10.01 6.59
CA SER A 108 9.28 10.21 7.78
C SER A 108 8.58 9.74 9.05
N ARG A 109 7.29 10.05 9.22
CA ARG A 109 6.52 9.60 10.39
C ARG A 109 6.40 8.07 10.44
N LEU A 110 6.15 7.43 9.30
CA LEU A 110 6.06 5.97 9.21
C LEU A 110 7.39 5.31 9.53
N ASP A 111 8.50 5.84 9.01
CA ASP A 111 9.83 5.32 9.29
C ASP A 111 10.14 5.38 10.81
N VAL A 112 9.85 6.50 11.48
CA VAL A 112 10.00 6.64 12.94
C VAL A 112 9.14 5.62 13.69
N VAL A 113 7.87 5.45 13.33
CA VAL A 113 6.97 4.47 13.96
C VAL A 113 7.50 3.04 13.77
N LEU A 114 8.12 2.76 12.64
CA LEU A 114 8.75 1.46 12.33
C LEU A 114 10.15 1.30 12.96
N GLY A 115 10.63 2.30 13.71
CA GLY A 115 11.88 2.25 14.47
C GLY A 115 13.10 2.82 13.74
N GLY A 116 12.90 3.59 12.67
CA GLY A 116 13.93 4.42 12.05
C GLY A 116 14.01 5.81 12.69
N ASP A 117 14.71 6.72 12.01
CA ASP A 117 14.96 8.10 12.46
C ASP A 117 14.18 9.14 11.64
N GLY A 118 13.34 8.69 10.70
CA GLY A 118 12.55 9.54 9.82
C GLY A 118 13.31 10.02 8.59
N THR A 119 14.52 9.51 8.36
CA THR A 119 15.38 9.92 7.25
C THR A 119 15.50 8.83 6.18
N PRO A 120 15.48 9.20 4.88
CA PRO A 120 15.78 8.26 3.81
C PRO A 120 17.21 7.70 3.93
N ALA A 121 17.42 6.49 3.40
CA ALA A 121 18.74 5.89 3.26
C ALA A 121 19.72 6.80 2.51
N ALA A 122 21.01 6.63 2.75
CA ALA A 122 22.05 7.45 2.12
C ALA A 122 21.91 7.43 0.58
N GLY A 123 21.82 8.62 -0.03
CA GLY A 123 21.63 8.77 -1.48
C GLY A 123 20.19 8.61 -1.99
N ALA A 124 19.23 8.18 -1.15
CA ALA A 124 17.82 8.02 -1.54
C ALA A 124 17.05 9.35 -1.63
N GLY A 125 17.57 10.43 -1.04
CA GLY A 125 16.90 11.74 -0.95
C GLY A 125 16.28 12.25 -2.26
N PRO A 126 17.03 12.36 -3.37
CA PRO A 126 16.47 12.81 -4.65
C PRO A 126 15.32 11.93 -5.17
N ARG A 127 15.42 10.60 -4.99
CA ARG A 127 14.35 9.66 -5.39
C ARG A 127 13.11 9.85 -4.54
N VAL A 128 13.27 9.90 -3.21
CA VAL A 128 12.17 10.12 -2.26
C VAL A 128 11.46 11.45 -2.56
N SER A 129 12.20 12.54 -2.76
CA SER A 129 11.63 13.83 -3.17
C SER A 129 10.86 13.75 -4.50
N GLY A 130 11.39 12.99 -5.47
CA GLY A 130 10.72 12.73 -6.74
C GLY A 130 9.37 12.01 -6.59
N LEU A 131 9.28 11.03 -5.68
CA LEU A 131 8.04 10.33 -5.33
C LEU A 131 7.06 11.26 -4.62
N GLY A 132 7.53 12.07 -3.67
CA GLY A 132 6.71 13.07 -3.01
C GLY A 132 6.08 14.05 -4.00
N ALA A 133 6.86 14.56 -4.95
CA ALA A 133 6.34 15.42 -6.01
C ALA A 133 5.31 14.70 -6.91
N LEU A 134 5.51 13.41 -7.21
CA LEU A 134 4.58 12.63 -8.02
C LEU A 134 3.23 12.40 -7.32
N LEU A 135 3.26 12.20 -6.00
CA LEU A 135 2.06 12.01 -5.15
C LEU A 135 1.29 13.31 -4.93
N ALA A 136 2.00 14.42 -4.72
CA ALA A 136 1.39 15.75 -4.58
C ALA A 136 0.73 16.23 -5.89
N ASP A 137 1.28 15.84 -7.05
CA ASP A 137 0.74 16.12 -8.38
C ASP A 137 -0.37 15.14 -8.83
N ALA A 138 -0.86 14.30 -7.91
CA ALA A 138 -1.92 13.33 -8.21
C ALA A 138 -3.24 13.60 -7.45
N PRO A 139 -3.83 14.81 -7.52
CA PRO A 139 -5.13 15.02 -6.92
C PRO A 139 -6.24 14.41 -7.79
N GLY A 140 -7.07 13.56 -7.19
CA GLY A 140 -8.33 13.09 -7.78
C GLY A 140 -8.19 11.90 -8.74
N HIS A 141 -9.34 11.51 -9.31
CA HIS A 141 -9.50 10.32 -10.15
C HIS A 141 -8.96 10.57 -11.56
N VAL A 142 -7.81 9.99 -11.88
CA VAL A 142 -7.23 9.96 -13.23
C VAL A 142 -7.22 8.50 -13.71
N PRO A 143 -8.05 8.15 -14.71
CA PRO A 143 -8.16 6.77 -15.21
C PRO A 143 -6.80 6.16 -15.53
N GLY A 144 -6.57 4.93 -15.07
CA GLY A 144 -5.29 4.23 -15.21
C GLY A 144 -4.24 4.61 -14.16
N ARG A 145 -4.07 5.92 -13.89
CA ARG A 145 -3.08 6.44 -12.93
C ARG A 145 -3.44 6.07 -11.48
N ASP A 146 -4.71 6.03 -11.12
CA ASP A 146 -5.12 5.80 -9.72
C ASP A 146 -4.76 4.42 -9.19
N ALA A 147 -4.75 3.41 -10.05
CA ALA A 147 -4.28 2.07 -9.69
C ALA A 147 -2.76 1.94 -9.82
N LEU A 148 -2.15 2.64 -10.79
CA LEU A 148 -0.72 2.54 -11.05
C LEU A 148 0.16 3.30 -10.07
N LEU A 149 -0.25 4.50 -9.64
CA LEU A 149 0.54 5.31 -8.74
C LEU A 149 0.81 4.61 -7.38
N PRO A 150 -0.19 4.01 -6.71
CA PRO A 150 0.04 3.27 -5.47
C PRO A 150 1.04 2.12 -5.62
N VAL A 151 0.90 1.31 -6.69
CA VAL A 151 1.78 0.16 -6.91
C VAL A 151 3.19 0.58 -7.33
N LEU A 152 3.32 1.66 -8.10
CA LEU A 152 4.62 2.22 -8.50
C LEU A 152 5.39 2.74 -7.28
N VAL A 153 4.74 3.50 -6.42
CA VAL A 153 5.37 4.05 -5.20
C VAL A 153 5.78 2.94 -4.25
N HIS A 154 4.93 1.92 -4.06
CA HIS A 154 5.31 0.71 -3.32
C HIS A 154 6.58 0.09 -3.87
N ALA A 155 6.61 -0.18 -5.18
CA ALA A 155 7.72 -0.83 -5.83
C ALA A 155 9.02 -0.01 -5.71
N GLU A 156 8.96 1.31 -5.92
CA GLU A 156 10.12 2.20 -5.77
C GLU A 156 10.66 2.23 -4.35
N ILE A 157 9.79 2.29 -3.33
CA ILE A 157 10.21 2.28 -1.92
C ILE A 157 10.85 0.93 -1.58
N ALA A 158 10.14 -0.17 -1.85
CA ALA A 158 10.54 -1.50 -1.41
C ALA A 158 11.76 -2.03 -2.17
N SER A 159 11.78 -1.94 -3.50
CA SER A 159 12.86 -2.52 -4.33
C SER A 159 14.22 -1.84 -4.17
N ARG A 160 14.23 -0.58 -3.73
CA ARG A 160 15.44 0.25 -3.60
C ARG A 160 15.83 0.52 -2.15
N GLU A 161 15.12 -0.08 -1.21
CA GLU A 161 15.34 0.09 0.23
C GLU A 161 15.48 1.58 0.62
N LEU A 162 14.56 2.44 0.15
CA LEU A 162 14.67 3.90 0.34
C LEU A 162 14.70 4.33 1.82
N PHE A 163 14.28 3.45 2.72
CA PHE A 163 14.32 3.57 4.18
C PHE A 163 14.96 2.32 4.83
N GLY A 164 15.91 1.67 4.14
CA GLY A 164 16.56 0.44 4.60
C GLY A 164 15.57 -0.72 4.77
N GLU A 165 15.78 -1.56 5.79
CA GLU A 165 14.98 -2.76 6.10
C GLU A 165 13.47 -2.47 6.31
N ARG A 166 13.12 -1.21 6.64
CA ARG A 166 11.73 -0.78 6.90
C ARG A 166 10.94 -0.52 5.63
N SER A 167 11.62 -0.43 4.48
CA SER A 167 11.04 -0.01 3.20
C SER A 167 9.89 -0.90 2.74
N GLU A 168 9.93 -2.20 3.02
CA GLU A 168 8.84 -3.09 2.67
C GLU A 168 7.56 -2.86 3.49
N ALA A 169 7.70 -2.58 4.79
CA ALA A 169 6.56 -2.23 5.64
C ALA A 169 6.01 -0.86 5.26
N LEU A 170 6.89 0.12 5.10
CA LEU A 170 6.55 1.48 4.73
C LEU A 170 5.86 1.52 3.36
N GLY A 171 6.40 0.81 2.37
CA GLY A 171 5.84 0.72 1.02
C GLY A 171 4.40 0.20 0.99
N ARG A 172 4.07 -0.78 1.85
CA ARG A 172 2.70 -1.31 1.97
C ARG A 172 1.73 -0.28 2.53
N VAL A 173 2.11 0.41 3.61
CA VAL A 173 1.26 1.46 4.18
C VAL A 173 1.08 2.61 3.18
N VAL A 174 2.16 3.04 2.52
CA VAL A 174 2.12 4.09 1.51
C VAL A 174 1.27 3.70 0.31
N LEU A 175 1.31 2.44 -0.15
CA LEU A 175 0.41 1.93 -1.18
C LEU A 175 -1.04 2.14 -0.78
N ARG A 176 -1.40 1.75 0.45
CA ARG A 176 -2.78 1.90 0.93
C ARG A 176 -3.17 3.38 1.03
N THR A 177 -2.31 4.24 1.55
CA THR A 177 -2.59 5.67 1.63
C THR A 177 -2.73 6.31 0.24
N ALA A 178 -1.86 5.95 -0.71
CA ALA A 178 -1.94 6.42 -2.08
C ALA A 178 -3.22 5.92 -2.78
N ALA A 179 -3.67 4.70 -2.50
CA ALA A 179 -4.94 4.18 -3.03
C ALA A 179 -6.16 4.94 -2.49
N VAL A 180 -6.14 5.38 -1.22
CA VAL A 180 -7.18 6.27 -0.67
C VAL A 180 -7.09 7.66 -1.30
N HIS A 181 -5.88 8.23 -1.37
CA HIS A 181 -5.62 9.57 -1.91
C HIS A 181 -6.04 9.75 -3.38
N THR A 182 -5.75 8.75 -4.21
CA THR A 182 -6.16 8.74 -5.64
C THR A 182 -7.65 8.43 -5.84
N GLY A 183 -8.36 8.03 -4.78
CA GLY A 183 -9.76 7.61 -4.86
C GLY A 183 -9.97 6.20 -5.42
N LEU A 184 -8.91 5.42 -5.65
CA LEU A 184 -9.02 4.01 -6.03
C LEU A 184 -9.75 3.20 -4.95
N ASP A 185 -9.42 3.45 -3.68
CA ASP A 185 -9.99 2.78 -2.52
C ASP A 185 -10.34 3.81 -1.43
N PRO A 186 -11.41 4.60 -1.60
CA PRO A 186 -11.67 5.80 -0.80
C PRO A 186 -11.94 5.56 0.69
N ARG A 187 -12.14 4.29 1.10
CA ARG A 187 -12.25 3.91 2.52
C ARG A 187 -11.19 2.90 2.97
N GLY A 188 -10.19 2.64 2.12
CA GLY A 188 -9.12 1.70 2.43
C GLY A 188 -9.64 0.29 2.74
N PHE A 189 -10.57 -0.26 1.96
CA PHE A 189 -11.12 -1.60 2.19
C PHE A 189 -10.16 -2.71 1.79
N ALA A 190 -9.42 -2.57 0.68
CA ALA A 190 -8.63 -3.65 0.11
C ALA A 190 -7.46 -4.07 1.01
N VAL A 191 -7.29 -5.38 1.22
CA VAL A 191 -6.20 -5.96 2.03
C VAL A 191 -5.20 -6.72 1.14
N PRO A 192 -4.25 -6.06 0.47
CA PRO A 192 -3.33 -6.76 -0.43
C PRO A 192 -2.34 -7.68 0.30
N GLU A 193 -2.04 -7.43 1.58
CA GLU A 193 -0.92 -8.04 2.30
C GLU A 193 -0.94 -9.58 2.40
N PRO A 194 -2.09 -10.26 2.63
CA PRO A 194 -2.17 -11.72 2.57
C PRO A 194 -1.69 -12.30 1.25
N TYR A 195 -1.93 -11.61 0.12
CA TYR A 195 -1.43 -12.06 -1.18
C TYR A 195 0.10 -11.97 -1.24
N LEU A 196 0.69 -10.89 -0.73
CA LEU A 196 2.15 -10.72 -0.65
C LEU A 196 2.77 -11.80 0.24
N LEU A 197 2.14 -12.10 1.38
CA LEU A 197 2.56 -13.18 2.28
C LEU A 197 2.57 -14.55 1.61
N ARG A 198 1.47 -14.92 0.94
CA ARG A 198 1.34 -16.22 0.25
C ARG A 198 2.32 -16.37 -0.92
N HIS A 199 2.76 -15.28 -1.53
CA HIS A 199 3.60 -15.30 -2.74
C HIS A 199 4.95 -14.59 -2.52
N LYS A 200 5.52 -14.70 -1.31
CA LYS A 200 6.75 -13.98 -0.90
C LYS A 200 7.90 -14.13 -1.90
N ALA A 201 8.16 -15.33 -2.41
CA ALA A 201 9.25 -15.57 -3.37
C ALA A 201 9.05 -14.81 -4.70
N GLN A 202 7.82 -14.82 -5.24
CA GLN A 202 7.48 -14.11 -6.48
C GLN A 202 7.55 -12.59 -6.29
N TYR A 203 7.06 -12.10 -5.16
CA TYR A 203 7.14 -10.69 -4.80
C TYR A 203 8.61 -10.21 -4.76
N GLN A 204 9.48 -10.97 -4.09
CA GLN A 204 10.90 -10.62 -3.99
C GLN A 204 11.62 -10.68 -5.34
N ALA A 205 11.27 -11.63 -6.21
CA ALA A 205 11.79 -11.67 -7.58
C ALA A 205 11.36 -10.42 -8.38
N ALA A 206 10.07 -10.10 -8.34
CA ALA A 206 9.54 -8.94 -9.05
C ALA A 206 10.16 -7.61 -8.58
N LEU A 207 10.46 -7.46 -7.29
CA LEU A 207 11.17 -6.27 -6.79
C LEU A 207 12.61 -6.17 -7.30
N ARG A 208 13.33 -7.29 -7.42
CA ARG A 208 14.69 -7.29 -8.00
C ARG A 208 14.66 -6.86 -9.47
N ASP A 209 13.72 -7.38 -10.24
CA ASP A 209 13.57 -7.00 -11.65
C ASP A 209 13.20 -5.52 -11.78
N PHE A 210 12.32 -5.02 -10.91
CA PHE A 210 11.99 -3.59 -10.85
C PHE A 210 13.22 -2.73 -10.56
N ALA A 211 14.06 -3.11 -9.58
CA ALA A 211 15.29 -2.40 -9.26
C ALA A 211 16.27 -2.36 -10.45
N ALA A 212 16.29 -3.43 -11.26
CA ALA A 212 17.05 -3.56 -12.51
C ALA A 212 16.45 -2.79 -13.70
N GLY A 213 15.33 -2.09 -13.53
CA GLY A 213 14.69 -1.29 -14.57
C GLY A 213 13.66 -2.04 -15.41
N GLN A 214 13.19 -3.20 -14.94
CA GLN A 214 12.15 -4.00 -15.58
C GLN A 214 10.88 -3.98 -14.72
N PRO A 215 10.03 -2.94 -14.84
CA PRO A 215 8.95 -2.71 -13.89
C PRO A 215 7.74 -3.65 -14.05
N GLY A 216 7.61 -4.32 -15.20
CA GLY A 216 6.39 -5.03 -15.59
C GLY A 216 5.92 -6.06 -14.56
N ASP A 217 6.82 -6.91 -14.06
CA ASP A 217 6.42 -7.98 -13.15
C ASP A 217 6.00 -7.46 -11.77
N ALA A 218 6.68 -6.44 -11.23
CA ALA A 218 6.27 -5.83 -9.96
C ALA A 218 4.91 -5.14 -10.08
N LEU A 219 4.67 -4.39 -11.16
CA LEU A 219 3.39 -3.74 -11.39
C LEU A 219 2.26 -4.76 -11.50
N ARG A 220 2.43 -5.79 -12.35
CA ARG A 220 1.42 -6.86 -12.49
C ARG A 220 1.20 -7.60 -11.17
N PHE A 221 2.26 -7.91 -10.43
CA PHE A 221 2.16 -8.61 -9.15
C PHE A 221 1.37 -7.79 -8.12
N LEU A 222 1.68 -6.50 -7.97
CA LEU A 222 1.01 -5.62 -7.01
C LEU A 222 -0.43 -5.32 -7.41
N LEU A 223 -0.74 -5.20 -8.71
CA LEU A 223 -2.13 -5.09 -9.19
C LEU A 223 -2.93 -6.36 -8.90
N ARG A 224 -2.35 -7.56 -9.08
CA ARG A 224 -2.99 -8.82 -8.65
C ARG A 224 -3.20 -8.86 -7.14
N ALA A 225 -2.26 -8.31 -6.36
CA ALA A 225 -2.42 -8.18 -4.92
C ALA A 225 -3.60 -7.26 -4.55
N LEU A 226 -3.81 -6.16 -5.26
CA LEU A 226 -4.99 -5.30 -5.09
C LEU A 226 -6.30 -6.04 -5.42
N VAL A 227 -6.33 -6.79 -6.52
CA VAL A 227 -7.49 -7.64 -6.88
C VAL A 227 -7.80 -8.67 -5.78
N ALA A 228 -6.76 -9.34 -5.27
CA ALA A 228 -6.91 -10.28 -4.15
C ALA A 228 -7.35 -9.57 -2.87
N GLY A 229 -6.82 -8.37 -2.61
CA GLY A 229 -7.19 -7.57 -1.45
C GLY A 229 -8.65 -7.13 -1.46
N ALA A 230 -9.21 -6.86 -2.64
CA ALA A 230 -10.64 -6.61 -2.78
C ALA A 230 -11.48 -7.87 -2.44
N LYS A 231 -11.02 -9.08 -2.79
CA LYS A 231 -11.70 -10.33 -2.40
C LYS A 231 -11.62 -10.56 -0.89
N GLU A 232 -10.50 -10.20 -0.27
CA GLU A 232 -10.34 -10.30 1.18
C GLU A 232 -11.29 -9.32 1.90
N ALA A 233 -11.44 -8.10 1.36
CA ALA A 233 -12.41 -7.12 1.84
C ALA A 233 -13.86 -7.59 1.63
N ASP A 234 -14.15 -8.29 0.54
CA ASP A 234 -15.44 -8.95 0.31
C ASP A 234 -15.76 -9.95 1.44
N GLY A 235 -14.77 -10.74 1.86
CA GLY A 235 -14.90 -11.68 2.97
C GLY A 235 -15.14 -10.99 4.32
N ILE A 236 -14.44 -9.88 4.61
CA ILE A 236 -14.70 -9.08 5.82
C ILE A 236 -16.14 -8.55 5.80
N THR A 237 -16.57 -8.01 4.66
CA THR A 237 -17.91 -7.42 4.47
C THR A 237 -19.04 -8.43 4.73
N GLN A 238 -18.82 -9.71 4.44
CA GLN A 238 -19.80 -10.77 4.69
C GLN A 238 -19.84 -11.24 6.15
N ALA A 239 -18.77 -11.00 6.90
CA ALA A 239 -18.65 -11.42 8.30
C ALA A 239 -19.17 -10.37 9.30
N VAL A 240 -19.43 -9.13 8.87
CA VAL A 240 -19.76 -7.99 9.75
C VAL A 240 -21.23 -7.64 9.87
#